data_AF-A0A7S1TUK2-F1
#
_entry.id   AF-A0A7S1TUK2-F1
#
_cell.length_a   1.000
_cell.length_b   1.000
_cell.length_c   1.000
_cell.angle_alpha   90.00
_cell.angle_beta   90.00
_cell.angle_gamma   90.00
#
_symmetry.space_group_name_H-M   'P 1'
#
loop_
_entity.id
_entity.type
_entity.pdbx_description
1 polymer ?
#
loop_
_entity_poly.entity_id
_entity_poly.type
_entity_poly.pdbx_seq_one_letter_code
_entity_poly.pdbx_strand_id
1 'polypeptide(L)'
;QVVNNHDNLSNAENTGPLEEINFWRSRTVDLSGISAQLEREDVQKVVMVLEIANSSYLLPFETLSQRVIEGGVEAEDNLKYLESITAPCTNLSKAAPSEIPNILPQLLNYIRMIWHHSRFYNTEERLTSLLRKISNEIISRCRSNIRLDEIFDGNVEESMVPLEEGIACGVMWKQIFRRTVRAIEINVQDKGQHWDFDEASIFAQVEAFVQRCRELIEVCAGQMQFARKSAK
;
A
#
# COMPACT_ATOMS: atom_id res chain seq x y z
N GLN A 1 17.40 9.21 17.83
CA GLN A 1 17.14 8.46 16.59
C GLN A 1 15.64 8.45 16.29
N VAL A 2 15.05 9.58 15.86
CA VAL A 2 13.58 9.70 15.67
C VAL A 2 13.21 10.26 14.28
N VAL A 3 14.21 10.48 13.41
CA VAL A 3 13.99 11.23 12.15
C VAL A 3 14.34 10.43 10.88
N ASN A 4 14.94 9.25 11.00
CA ASN A 4 15.19 8.38 9.84
C ASN A 4 14.55 7.00 10.07
N ASN A 5 13.30 6.83 9.65
CA ASN A 5 12.72 5.50 9.45
C ASN A 5 13.03 5.01 8.03
N HIS A 6 14.31 4.92 7.70
CA HIS A 6 14.76 4.25 6.47
C HIS A 6 15.00 2.75 6.68
N ASP A 7 14.55 2.18 7.82
CA ASP A 7 14.72 0.76 8.18
C ASP A 7 13.44 -0.08 8.05
N ASN A 8 12.48 0.33 7.21
CA ASN A 8 11.19 -0.36 7.04
C ASN A 8 11.02 -1.11 5.70
N LEU A 9 12.07 -1.27 4.87
CA LEU A 9 11.91 -1.95 3.58
C LEU A 9 11.43 -3.40 3.72
N SER A 10 11.88 -4.13 4.75
CA SER A 10 11.48 -5.53 4.99
C SER A 10 10.06 -5.66 5.56
N ASN A 11 9.58 -4.70 6.34
CA ASN A 11 8.19 -4.66 6.82
C ASN A 11 7.21 -4.13 5.75
N ALA A 12 7.67 -3.32 4.80
CA ALA A 12 6.84 -2.78 3.73
C ALA A 12 6.35 -3.83 2.73
N GLU A 13 7.06 -4.97 2.60
CA GLU A 13 6.73 -5.99 1.59
C GLU A 13 5.43 -6.76 1.83
N ASN A 14 4.90 -6.78 3.06
CA ASN A 14 3.67 -7.51 3.42
C ASN A 14 2.57 -6.63 4.03
N THR A 15 2.71 -5.31 3.97
CA THR A 15 1.68 -4.38 4.49
C THR A 15 0.63 -4.06 3.44
N GLY A 16 -0.62 -3.87 3.88
CA GLY A 16 -1.74 -3.45 3.05
C GLY A 16 -1.88 -1.92 3.03
N PRO A 17 -2.84 -1.40 2.24
CA PRO A 17 -3.03 0.04 2.09
C PRO A 17 -3.59 0.71 3.36
N LEU A 18 -4.29 -0.04 4.23
CA LEU A 18 -4.79 0.50 5.50
C LEU A 18 -3.65 0.82 6.47
N GLU A 19 -2.58 0.03 6.46
CA GLU A 19 -1.37 0.28 7.24
C GLU A 19 -0.66 1.57 6.81
N GLU A 20 -0.67 1.91 5.52
CA GLU A 20 -0.16 3.20 5.02
C GLU A 20 -0.95 4.38 5.61
N ILE A 21 -2.28 4.29 5.60
CA ILE A 21 -3.16 5.32 6.17
C ILE A 21 -2.88 5.45 7.68
N ASN A 22 -2.77 4.32 8.38
CA ASN A 22 -2.46 4.30 9.81
C ASN A 22 -1.07 4.88 10.10
N PHE A 23 -0.08 4.61 9.26
CA PHE A 23 1.26 5.19 9.38
C PHE A 23 1.21 6.72 9.33
N TRP A 24 0.53 7.29 8.32
CA TRP A 24 0.40 8.76 8.19
C TRP A 24 -0.44 9.36 9.31
N ARG A 25 -1.44 8.63 9.81
CA ARG A 25 -2.23 9.06 10.99
C ARG A 25 -1.35 9.16 12.23
N SER A 26 -0.62 8.10 12.56
CA SER A 26 0.30 8.11 13.70
C SER A 26 1.39 9.18 13.54
N ARG A 27 1.96 9.32 12.34
CA ARG A 27 2.98 10.34 12.05
C ARG A 27 2.45 11.76 12.27
N THR A 28 1.21 12.03 11.89
CA THR A 28 0.55 13.33 12.11
C THR A 28 0.36 13.62 13.60
N VAL A 29 -0.08 12.62 14.38
CA VAL A 29 -0.22 12.73 15.84
C VAL A 29 1.13 12.98 16.51
N ASP A 30 2.16 12.22 16.13
CA ASP A 30 3.50 12.34 16.72
C ASP A 30 4.11 13.72 16.44
N LEU A 31 4.08 14.19 15.19
CA LEU A 31 4.71 15.46 14.82
C LEU A 31 3.94 16.68 15.34
N SER A 32 2.61 16.63 15.37
CA SER A 32 1.81 17.69 16.03
C SER A 32 2.09 17.74 17.53
N GLY A 33 2.22 16.58 18.18
CA GLY A 33 2.60 16.48 19.59
C GLY A 33 3.99 17.05 19.88
N ILE A 34 4.99 16.80 19.02
CA ILE A 34 6.34 17.37 19.17
C ILE A 34 6.31 18.88 18.86
N SER A 35 5.60 19.32 17.82
CA SER A 35 5.47 20.76 17.50
C SER A 35 4.90 21.55 18.68
N ALA A 36 3.83 21.04 19.28
CA ALA A 36 3.23 21.65 20.47
C ALA A 36 4.21 21.70 21.66
N GLN A 37 5.08 20.70 21.82
CA GLN A 37 6.13 20.72 22.85
C GLN A 37 7.19 21.78 22.58
N LEU A 38 7.60 21.95 21.32
CA LEU A 38 8.58 22.97 20.91
C LEU A 38 8.05 24.39 21.17
N GLU A 39 6.75 24.60 21.00
CA GLU A 39 6.08 25.90 21.21
C GLU A 39 5.83 26.25 22.70
N ARG A 40 6.11 25.33 23.64
CA ARG A 40 5.90 25.60 25.06
C ARG A 40 6.76 26.76 25.55
N GLU A 41 6.18 27.60 26.41
CA GLU A 41 6.82 28.80 26.95
C GLU A 41 8.15 28.51 27.67
N ASP A 42 8.25 27.37 28.37
CA ASP A 42 9.48 26.97 29.06
C ASP A 42 10.58 26.53 28.08
N VAL A 43 10.24 25.84 26.99
CA VAL A 43 11.18 25.51 25.90
C VAL A 43 11.65 26.79 25.20
N GLN A 44 10.75 27.72 24.90
CA GLN A 44 11.09 29.00 24.29
C GLN A 44 12.04 29.84 25.17
N LYS A 45 11.87 29.81 26.50
CA LYS A 45 12.82 30.44 27.44
C LYS A 45 14.21 29.82 27.36
N VAL A 46 14.32 28.49 27.21
CA VAL A 46 15.62 27.82 27.03
C VAL A 46 16.27 28.26 25.71
N VAL A 47 15.50 28.34 24.62
CA VAL A 47 15.98 28.84 23.32
C VAL A 47 16.54 30.26 23.45
N MET A 48 15.81 31.17 24.11
CA MET A 48 16.27 32.54 24.36
C MET A 48 17.58 32.58 25.17
N VAL A 49 17.74 31.72 26.17
CA VAL A 49 19.01 31.63 26.93
C VAL A 49 20.15 31.13 26.04
N LEU A 50 19.91 30.14 25.18
CA LEU A 50 20.91 29.63 24.24
C LEU A 50 21.34 30.71 23.23
N GLU A 51 20.41 31.56 22.81
CA GLU A 51 20.66 32.71 21.93
C GLU A 51 21.54 33.76 22.62
N ILE A 52 21.19 34.18 23.85
CA ILE A 52 21.99 35.12 24.64
C ILE A 52 23.40 34.59 24.89
N ALA A 53 23.54 33.28 25.12
CA ALA A 53 24.82 32.63 25.35
C ALA A 53 25.64 32.40 24.06
N ASN A 54 25.10 32.72 22.87
CA ASN A 54 25.69 32.43 21.56
C ASN A 54 26.11 30.96 21.44
N SER A 55 25.21 30.06 21.86
CA SER A 55 25.47 28.63 21.97
C SER A 55 25.60 27.96 20.60
N SER A 56 26.62 27.10 20.44
CA SER A 56 26.79 26.28 19.23
C SER A 56 25.67 25.24 19.02
N TYR A 57 24.82 25.01 20.03
CA TYR A 57 23.68 24.08 19.95
C TYR A 57 22.38 24.71 19.45
N LEU A 58 22.30 26.05 19.37
CA LEU A 58 21.08 26.75 18.96
C LEU A 58 20.70 26.39 17.51
N LEU A 59 21.62 26.59 16.57
CA LEU A 59 21.36 26.35 15.15
C LEU A 59 20.94 24.89 14.85
N PRO A 60 21.61 23.84 15.39
CA PRO A 60 21.14 22.46 15.26
C PRO A 60 19.73 22.24 15.83
N PHE A 61 19.39 22.84 16.97
CA PHE A 61 18.07 22.73 17.58
C PHE A 61 16.99 23.38 16.71
N GLU A 62 17.21 24.59 16.23
CA GLU A 62 16.28 25.30 15.34
C GLU A 62 16.09 24.55 14.02
N THR A 63 17.19 24.03 13.46
CA THR A 63 17.13 23.21 12.24
C THR A 63 16.27 21.96 12.45
N LEU A 64 16.41 21.26 13.57
CA LEU A 64 15.58 20.10 13.89
C LEU A 64 14.12 20.48 14.16
N SER A 65 13.89 21.60 14.84
CA SER A 65 12.55 22.12 15.13
C SER A 65 11.81 22.46 13.84
N GLN A 66 12.48 23.13 12.91
CA GLN A 66 11.94 23.44 11.59
C GLN A 66 11.59 22.18 10.80
N ARG A 67 12.45 21.15 10.84
CA ARG A 67 12.16 19.85 10.21
C ARG A 67 10.93 19.14 10.80
N VAL A 68 10.67 19.31 12.10
CA VAL A 68 9.45 18.78 12.74
C VAL A 68 8.21 19.49 12.19
N ILE A 69 8.26 20.82 12.09
CA ILE A 69 7.16 21.63 11.56
C ILE A 69 6.87 21.27 10.10
N GLU A 70 7.90 21.23 9.25
CA GLU A 70 7.78 20.86 7.84
C GLU A 70 7.25 19.43 7.66
N GLY A 71 7.76 18.49 8.45
CA GLY A 71 7.27 17.12 8.46
C GLY A 71 5.81 17.02 8.91
N GLY A 72 5.38 17.90 9.83
CA GLY A 72 3.98 17.97 10.29
C GLY A 72 3.04 18.41 9.17
N VAL A 73 3.42 19.47 8.44
CA VAL A 73 2.67 19.96 7.28
C VAL A 73 2.55 18.89 6.19
N GLU A 74 3.64 18.17 5.91
CA GLU A 74 3.63 17.06 4.97
C GLU A 74 2.72 15.92 5.46
N ALA A 75 2.82 15.54 6.73
CA ALA A 75 2.04 14.43 7.28
C ALA A 75 0.54 14.72 7.24
N GLU A 76 0.13 15.95 7.55
CA GLU A 76 -1.27 16.37 7.51
C GLU A 76 -1.84 16.36 6.08
N ASP A 77 -1.11 16.88 5.09
CA ASP A 77 -1.55 16.85 3.69
C ASP A 77 -1.66 15.40 3.18
N ASN A 78 -0.65 14.57 3.44
CA ASN A 78 -0.66 13.17 3.05
C ASN A 78 -1.83 12.42 3.68
N LEU A 79 -2.05 12.59 4.99
CA LEU A 79 -3.16 11.96 5.69
C LEU A 79 -4.50 12.38 5.09
N LYS A 80 -4.71 13.68 4.86
CA LYS A 80 -5.96 14.21 4.28
C LYS A 80 -6.35 13.50 2.98
N TYR A 81 -5.38 13.30 2.07
CA TYR A 81 -5.63 12.62 0.80
C TYR A 81 -5.76 11.10 0.96
N LEU A 82 -4.92 10.47 1.79
CA LEU A 82 -5.01 9.03 2.06
C LEU A 82 -6.30 8.65 2.78
N GLU A 83 -6.90 9.54 3.58
CA GLU A 83 -8.19 9.26 4.19
C GLU A 83 -9.31 9.07 3.17
N SER A 84 -9.20 9.66 1.97
CA SER A 84 -10.20 9.50 0.90
C SER A 84 -10.29 8.06 0.38
N ILE A 85 -9.25 7.24 0.57
CA ILE A 85 -9.23 5.83 0.18
C ILE A 85 -9.51 4.86 1.33
N THR A 86 -9.76 5.34 2.55
CA THR A 86 -10.03 4.48 3.71
C THR A 86 -11.21 3.53 3.46
N ALA A 87 -12.33 4.06 2.96
CA ALA A 87 -13.52 3.26 2.68
C ALA A 87 -13.29 2.19 1.61
N PRO A 88 -12.79 2.50 0.39
CA PRO A 88 -12.54 1.47 -0.61
C PRO A 88 -11.45 0.47 -0.18
N CYS A 89 -10.41 0.88 0.57
CA CYS A 89 -9.43 -0.05 1.13
C CYS A 89 -10.03 -0.97 2.21
N THR A 90 -10.94 -0.45 3.04
CA THR A 90 -11.69 -1.27 4.01
C THR A 90 -12.58 -2.28 3.30
N ASN A 91 -13.25 -1.88 2.22
CA ASN A 91 -14.05 -2.79 1.41
C ASN A 91 -13.17 -3.88 0.78
N LEU A 92 -12.01 -3.51 0.22
CA LEU A 92 -11.04 -4.44 -0.33
C LEU A 92 -10.59 -5.48 0.73
N SER A 93 -10.28 -5.04 1.95
CA SER A 93 -9.83 -5.93 3.04
C SER A 93 -10.85 -6.99 3.47
N LYS A 94 -12.12 -6.83 3.07
CA LYS A 94 -13.24 -7.72 3.40
C LYS A 94 -13.81 -8.46 2.19
N ALA A 95 -13.42 -8.06 0.98
CA ALA A 95 -13.98 -8.57 -0.26
C ALA A 95 -13.61 -10.04 -0.50
N ALA A 96 -14.52 -10.81 -1.09
CA ALA A 96 -14.18 -12.08 -1.73
C ALA A 96 -13.38 -11.82 -3.02
N PRO A 97 -12.50 -12.74 -3.47
CA PRO A 97 -11.70 -12.57 -4.68
C PRO A 97 -12.52 -12.19 -5.93
N SER A 98 -13.72 -12.75 -6.06
CA SER A 98 -14.65 -12.44 -7.17
C SER A 98 -15.21 -11.00 -7.14
N GLU A 99 -15.22 -10.34 -5.98
CA GLU A 99 -15.73 -8.99 -5.80
C GLU A 99 -14.65 -7.92 -6.02
N ILE A 100 -13.38 -8.28 -5.81
CA ILE A 100 -12.22 -7.36 -5.89
C ILE A 100 -12.20 -6.58 -7.22
N PRO A 101 -12.37 -7.21 -8.41
CA PRO A 101 -12.40 -6.48 -9.68
C PRO A 101 -13.38 -5.31 -9.76
N ASN A 102 -14.49 -5.35 -9.01
CA ASN A 102 -15.50 -4.28 -9.03
C ASN A 102 -15.10 -3.08 -8.15
N ILE A 103 -14.22 -3.28 -7.17
CA ILE A 103 -13.74 -2.24 -6.24
C ILE A 103 -12.59 -1.45 -6.86
N LEU A 104 -11.71 -2.12 -7.61
CA LEU A 104 -10.45 -1.56 -8.10
C LEU A 104 -10.60 -0.31 -8.99
N PRO A 105 -11.58 -0.20 -9.92
CA PRO A 105 -11.71 1.00 -10.74
C PRO A 105 -11.97 2.26 -9.91
N GLN A 106 -12.83 2.17 -8.89
CA GLN A 106 -13.12 3.29 -8.00
C GLN A 106 -11.89 3.65 -7.16
N LEU A 107 -11.19 2.65 -6.63
CA LEU A 107 -9.96 2.87 -5.86
C LEU A 107 -8.88 3.56 -6.69
N LEU A 108 -8.66 3.14 -7.93
CA LEU A 108 -7.70 3.77 -8.84
C LEU A 108 -8.09 5.20 -9.20
N ASN A 109 -9.39 5.51 -9.33
CA ASN A 109 -9.85 6.88 -9.52
C ASN A 109 -9.49 7.77 -8.33
N TYR A 110 -9.64 7.29 -7.09
CA TYR A 110 -9.17 8.03 -5.93
C TYR A 110 -7.65 8.23 -5.96
N ILE A 111 -6.86 7.20 -6.30
CA ILE A 111 -5.40 7.33 -6.42
C ILE A 111 -5.02 8.36 -7.48
N ARG A 112 -5.75 8.42 -8.59
CA ARG A 112 -5.58 9.47 -9.60
C ARG A 112 -5.89 10.86 -9.04
N MET A 113 -6.91 11.01 -8.21
CA MET A 113 -7.17 12.29 -7.53
C MET A 113 -6.03 12.66 -6.56
N ILE A 114 -5.48 11.69 -5.84
CA ILE A 114 -4.31 11.91 -4.97
C ILE A 114 -3.10 12.38 -5.79
N TRP A 115 -2.82 11.73 -6.93
CA TRP A 115 -1.77 12.14 -7.86
C TRP A 115 -1.92 13.60 -8.32
N HIS A 116 -3.14 14.02 -8.62
CA HIS A 116 -3.39 15.34 -9.18
C HIS A 116 -3.37 16.45 -8.13
N HIS A 117 -3.84 16.16 -6.92
CA HIS A 117 -4.15 17.20 -5.94
C HIS A 117 -3.27 17.20 -4.69
N SER A 118 -2.63 16.08 -4.34
CA SER A 118 -1.73 16.06 -3.19
C SER A 118 -0.48 16.87 -3.47
N ARG A 119 -0.03 17.62 -2.46
CA ARG A 119 1.19 18.43 -2.57
C ARG A 119 2.44 17.59 -2.32
N PHE A 120 2.33 16.57 -1.47
CA PHE A 120 3.47 15.77 -1.05
C PHE A 120 3.33 14.28 -1.41
N TYR A 121 2.12 13.73 -1.48
CA TYR A 121 1.93 12.30 -1.80
C TYR A 121 2.01 12.00 -3.29
N ASN A 122 1.96 13.02 -4.16
CA ASN A 122 1.95 12.90 -5.61
C ASN A 122 3.33 12.57 -6.23
N THR A 123 4.11 11.70 -5.59
CA THR A 123 5.40 11.23 -6.12
C THR A 123 5.27 9.82 -6.63
N GLU A 124 6.05 9.50 -7.67
CA GLU A 124 6.08 8.17 -8.28
C GLU A 124 6.37 7.09 -7.24
N GLU A 125 7.35 7.34 -6.36
CA GLU A 125 7.74 6.42 -5.29
C GLU A 125 6.56 6.10 -4.34
N ARG A 126 5.83 7.13 -3.90
CA ARG A 126 4.71 6.96 -2.95
C ARG A 126 3.53 6.24 -3.58
N LEU A 127 3.15 6.62 -4.81
CA LEU A 127 2.06 5.95 -5.50
C LEU A 127 2.41 4.51 -5.85
N THR A 128 3.64 4.25 -6.32
CA THR A 128 4.12 2.90 -6.57
C THR A 128 4.08 2.04 -5.30
N SER A 129 4.54 2.60 -4.18
CA SER A 129 4.46 1.96 -2.87
C SER A 129 3.01 1.64 -2.46
N LEU A 130 2.07 2.57 -2.65
CA LEU A 130 0.65 2.36 -2.35
C LEU A 130 0.02 1.29 -3.26
N LEU A 131 0.31 1.32 -4.56
CA LEU A 131 -0.18 0.32 -5.53
C LEU A 131 0.36 -1.07 -5.22
N ARG A 132 1.62 -1.19 -4.79
CA ARG A 132 2.20 -2.44 -4.29
C ARG A 132 1.50 -2.93 -3.01
N LYS A 133 1.17 -2.04 -2.07
CA LYS A 133 0.37 -2.41 -0.88
C LYS A 133 -1.04 -2.90 -1.26
N ILE A 134 -1.66 -2.31 -2.28
CA ILE A 134 -2.92 -2.82 -2.84
C ILE A 134 -2.73 -4.21 -3.45
N SER A 135 -1.66 -4.43 -4.22
CA SER A 135 -1.29 -5.76 -4.72
C SER A 135 -1.17 -6.79 -3.59
N ASN A 136 -0.53 -6.42 -2.48
CA ASN A 136 -0.38 -7.29 -1.31
C ASN A 136 -1.74 -7.64 -0.67
N GLU A 137 -2.63 -6.66 -0.53
CA GLU A 137 -3.97 -6.90 -0.01
C GLU A 137 -4.74 -7.88 -0.91
N ILE A 138 -4.70 -7.69 -2.24
CA ILE A 138 -5.33 -8.60 -3.21
C ILE A 138 -4.81 -10.03 -3.04
N ILE A 139 -3.48 -10.21 -2.93
CA ILE A 139 -2.87 -11.51 -2.70
C ILE A 139 -3.34 -12.10 -1.37
N SER A 140 -3.39 -11.31 -0.30
CA SER A 140 -3.86 -11.72 1.02
C SER A 140 -5.30 -12.24 0.97
N ARG A 141 -6.20 -11.50 0.32
CA ARG A 141 -7.60 -11.90 0.13
C ARG A 141 -7.73 -13.22 -0.64
N CYS A 142 -7.00 -13.38 -1.75
CA CYS A 142 -7.02 -14.62 -2.52
C CYS A 142 -6.46 -15.81 -1.72
N ARG A 143 -5.35 -15.62 -1.03
CA ARG A 143 -4.72 -16.65 -0.20
C ARG A 143 -5.61 -17.15 0.93
N SER A 144 -6.42 -16.26 1.52
CA SER A 144 -7.32 -16.64 2.62
C SER A 144 -8.37 -17.69 2.24
N ASN A 145 -8.65 -17.86 0.94
CA ASN A 145 -9.60 -18.84 0.43
C ASN A 145 -8.94 -20.15 -0.05
N ILE A 146 -7.61 -20.23 -0.09
CA ILE A 146 -6.88 -21.42 -0.56
C ILE A 146 -6.57 -22.33 0.62
N ARG A 147 -7.12 -23.54 0.62
CA ARG A 147 -6.89 -24.58 1.64
C ARG A 147 -5.84 -25.59 1.18
N LEU A 148 -4.59 -25.35 1.56
CA LEU A 148 -3.46 -26.20 1.14
C LEU A 148 -3.49 -27.60 1.76
N ASP A 149 -4.01 -27.72 2.97
CA ASP A 149 -4.24 -28.99 3.67
C ASP A 149 -5.15 -29.92 2.85
N GLU A 150 -6.25 -29.39 2.30
CA GLU A 150 -7.15 -30.19 1.47
C GLU A 150 -6.52 -30.66 0.16
N ILE A 151 -5.69 -29.80 -0.46
CA ILE A 151 -4.92 -30.17 -1.65
C ILE A 151 -3.98 -31.33 -1.32
N PHE A 152 -3.24 -31.24 -0.20
CA PHE A 152 -2.29 -32.28 0.18
C PHE A 152 -2.96 -33.57 0.65
N ASP A 153 -4.16 -33.49 1.22
CA ASP A 153 -4.99 -34.64 1.60
C ASP A 153 -5.73 -35.28 0.42
N GLY A 154 -5.63 -34.70 -0.78
CA GLY A 154 -6.20 -35.23 -2.02
C GLY A 154 -7.64 -34.80 -2.31
N ASN A 155 -8.21 -33.88 -1.53
CA ASN A 155 -9.50 -33.24 -1.82
C ASN A 155 -9.31 -32.04 -2.76
N VAL A 156 -9.01 -32.36 -4.03
CA VAL A 156 -8.50 -31.38 -4.99
C VAL A 156 -9.56 -30.68 -5.84
N GLU A 157 -10.71 -31.32 -6.08
CA GLU A 157 -11.72 -30.80 -7.02
C GLU A 157 -12.30 -29.46 -6.53
N GLU A 158 -12.64 -29.37 -5.24
CA GLU A 158 -13.12 -28.11 -4.63
C GLU A 158 -11.99 -27.10 -4.42
N SER A 159 -10.75 -27.57 -4.20
CA SER A 159 -9.58 -26.74 -3.94
C SER A 159 -9.05 -26.00 -5.18
N MET A 160 -9.39 -26.46 -6.38
CA MET A 160 -9.02 -25.80 -7.63
C MET A 160 -9.77 -24.47 -7.85
N VAL A 161 -11.01 -24.35 -7.35
CA VAL A 161 -11.83 -23.15 -7.56
C VAL A 161 -11.18 -21.88 -6.95
N PRO A 162 -10.76 -21.85 -5.67
CA PRO A 162 -10.05 -20.69 -5.12
C PRO A 162 -8.73 -20.35 -5.81
N LEU A 163 -8.03 -21.35 -6.38
CA LEU A 163 -6.81 -21.13 -7.15
C LEU A 163 -7.11 -20.41 -8.48
N GLU A 164 -8.16 -20.85 -9.18
CA GLU A 164 -8.64 -20.21 -10.41
C GLU A 164 -9.12 -18.78 -10.16
N GLU A 165 -9.86 -18.55 -9.06
CA GLU A 165 -10.28 -17.22 -8.63
C GLU A 165 -9.07 -16.32 -8.32
N GLY A 166 -8.05 -16.84 -7.63
CA GLY A 166 -6.80 -16.12 -7.37
C GLY A 166 -6.06 -15.71 -8.65
N ILE A 167 -5.99 -16.61 -9.63
CA ILE A 167 -5.42 -16.32 -10.96
C ILE A 167 -6.22 -15.21 -11.65
N ALA A 168 -7.55 -15.37 -11.71
CA ALA A 168 -8.44 -14.43 -12.36
C ALA A 168 -8.32 -13.03 -11.74
N CYS A 169 -8.30 -12.95 -10.40
CA CYS A 169 -8.17 -11.70 -9.67
C CYS A 169 -6.83 -11.00 -9.96
N GLY A 170 -5.71 -11.72 -9.91
CA GLY A 170 -4.38 -11.17 -10.22
C GLY A 170 -4.26 -10.65 -11.66
N VAL A 171 -4.79 -11.40 -12.63
CA VAL A 171 -4.84 -10.98 -14.04
C VAL A 171 -5.72 -9.75 -14.23
N MET A 172 -6.89 -9.72 -13.57
CA MET A 172 -7.85 -8.64 -13.70
C MET A 172 -7.33 -7.35 -13.08
N TRP A 173 -6.63 -7.42 -11.94
CA TRP A 173 -5.96 -6.27 -11.33
C TRP A 173 -5.03 -5.57 -12.33
N LYS A 174 -4.12 -6.34 -12.94
CA LYS A 174 -3.17 -5.81 -13.93
C LYS A 174 -3.87 -5.23 -15.17
N GLN A 175 -4.95 -5.87 -15.64
CA GLN A 175 -5.75 -5.34 -16.75
C GLN A 175 -6.45 -4.02 -16.40
N ILE A 176 -7.09 -3.93 -15.22
CA ILE A 176 -7.80 -2.73 -14.76
C ILE A 176 -6.82 -1.57 -14.59
N PHE A 177 -5.64 -1.82 -14.00
CA PHE A 177 -4.59 -0.82 -13.88
C PHE A 177 -4.17 -0.28 -15.26
N ARG A 178 -3.81 -1.16 -16.20
CA ARG A 178 -3.41 -0.76 -17.56
C ARG A 178 -4.49 0.01 -18.31
N ARG A 179 -5.77 -0.36 -18.12
CA ARG A 179 -6.91 0.40 -18.68
C ARG A 179 -6.99 1.80 -18.08
N THR A 180 -6.72 1.93 -16.78
CA THR A 180 -6.71 3.22 -16.09
C THR A 180 -5.57 4.10 -16.60
N VAL A 181 -4.36 3.55 -16.73
CA VAL A 181 -3.20 4.28 -17.30
C VAL A 181 -3.52 4.81 -18.69
N ARG A 182 -4.06 3.96 -19.58
CA ARG A 182 -4.49 4.39 -20.93
C ARG A 182 -5.57 5.47 -20.90
N ALA A 183 -6.52 5.38 -19.96
CA ALA A 183 -7.57 6.38 -19.82
C ALA A 183 -7.01 7.74 -19.36
N ILE A 184 -5.98 7.75 -18.51
CA ILE A 184 -5.26 8.96 -18.09
C ILE A 184 -4.51 9.56 -19.29
N GLU A 185 -3.80 8.74 -20.08
CA GLU A 185 -3.05 9.21 -21.27
C GLU A 185 -3.93 9.92 -22.31
N ILE A 186 -5.16 9.44 -22.52
CA ILE A 186 -6.07 9.99 -23.53
C ILE A 186 -6.79 11.24 -23.00
N ASN A 187 -6.94 11.39 -21.68
CA ASN A 187 -7.71 12.47 -21.10
C ASN A 187 -6.93 13.80 -21.14
N VAL A 188 -7.50 14.77 -21.85
CA VAL A 188 -6.91 16.10 -22.05
C VAL A 188 -6.70 16.86 -20.73
N GLN A 189 -7.52 16.60 -19.71
CA GLN A 189 -7.39 17.24 -18.39
C GLN A 189 -6.18 16.71 -17.59
N ASP A 190 -5.62 15.55 -17.95
CA ASP A 190 -4.46 14.96 -17.27
C ASP A 190 -3.14 15.21 -18.05
N LYS A 191 -3.12 16.15 -19.00
CA LYS A 191 -1.92 16.44 -19.81
C LYS A 191 -0.72 16.77 -18.92
N GLY A 192 0.35 15.97 -19.03
CA GLY A 192 1.58 16.10 -18.25
C GLY A 192 1.57 15.35 -16.90
N GLN A 193 0.47 14.67 -16.57
CA GLN A 193 0.34 13.84 -15.37
C GLN A 193 0.14 12.36 -15.74
N HIS A 194 1.17 11.79 -16.38
CA HIS A 194 1.17 10.40 -16.79
C HIS A 194 1.58 9.48 -15.65
N TRP A 195 0.99 8.28 -15.63
CA TRP A 195 1.44 7.20 -14.77
C TRP A 195 2.46 6.36 -15.53
N ASP A 196 3.72 6.79 -15.47
CA ASP A 196 4.86 6.07 -16.04
C ASP A 196 5.57 5.28 -14.93
N PHE A 197 4.87 4.30 -14.36
CA PHE A 197 5.39 3.49 -13.27
C PHE A 197 6.04 2.22 -13.82
N ASP A 198 7.15 1.80 -13.23
CA ASP A 198 7.69 0.46 -13.48
C ASP A 198 6.67 -0.60 -13.02
N GLU A 199 6.00 -1.25 -13.98
CA GLU A 199 5.03 -2.30 -13.68
C GLU A 199 5.63 -3.44 -12.82
N ALA A 200 6.92 -3.74 -12.96
CA ALA A 200 7.55 -4.80 -12.17
C ALA A 200 7.52 -4.48 -10.67
N SER A 201 7.72 -3.21 -10.30
CA SER A 201 7.66 -2.74 -8.91
C SER A 201 6.27 -2.88 -8.26
N ILE A 202 5.21 -2.94 -9.07
CA ILE A 202 3.82 -3.08 -8.60
C ILE A 202 3.34 -4.54 -8.65
N PHE A 203 3.73 -5.28 -9.70
CA PHE A 203 3.09 -6.54 -10.07
C PHE A 203 3.95 -7.79 -9.89
N ALA A 204 5.26 -7.70 -9.66
CA ALA A 204 6.13 -8.89 -9.59
C ALA A 204 5.63 -9.94 -8.57
N GLN A 205 5.16 -9.51 -7.40
CA GLN A 205 4.59 -10.42 -6.39
C GLN A 205 3.24 -11.01 -6.81
N VAL A 206 2.41 -10.24 -7.52
CA VAL A 206 1.12 -10.73 -8.06
C VAL A 206 1.38 -11.78 -9.14
N GLU A 207 2.34 -11.55 -10.01
CA GLU A 207 2.71 -12.50 -11.07
C GLU A 207 3.27 -13.79 -10.49
N ALA A 208 4.15 -13.70 -9.49
CA ALA A 208 4.64 -14.87 -8.76
C ALA A 208 3.50 -15.62 -8.06
N PHE A 209 2.55 -14.93 -7.45
CA PHE A 209 1.37 -15.54 -6.84
C PHE A 209 0.50 -16.28 -7.87
N VAL A 210 0.19 -15.62 -9.00
CA VAL A 210 -0.58 -16.21 -10.11
C VAL A 210 0.11 -17.47 -10.64
N GLN A 211 1.43 -17.42 -10.81
CA GLN A 211 2.20 -18.55 -11.30
C GLN A 211 2.16 -19.74 -10.33
N ARG A 212 2.33 -19.50 -9.02
CA ARG A 212 2.19 -20.55 -7.99
C ARG A 212 0.78 -21.16 -7.96
N CYS A 213 -0.27 -20.37 -8.21
CA CYS A 213 -1.62 -20.90 -8.29
C CYS A 213 -1.79 -21.86 -9.49
N ARG A 214 -1.20 -21.53 -10.65
CA ARG A 214 -1.22 -22.41 -11.83
C ARG A 214 -0.50 -23.74 -11.56
N GLU A 215 0.67 -23.67 -10.94
CA GLU A 215 1.44 -24.86 -10.57
C GLU A 215 0.66 -25.75 -9.60
N LEU A 216 -0.04 -25.17 -8.62
CA LEU A 216 -0.90 -25.93 -7.71
C LEU A 216 -2.10 -26.57 -8.43
N ILE A 217 -2.69 -25.90 -9.42
CA ILE A 217 -3.75 -26.49 -10.26
C ILE A 217 -3.21 -27.70 -11.03
N GLU A 218 -1.99 -27.64 -11.57
CA GLU A 218 -1.36 -28.78 -12.26
C GLU A 218 -1.14 -29.96 -11.29
N VAL A 219 -0.72 -29.70 -10.05
CA VAL A 219 -0.60 -30.73 -9.01
C VAL A 219 -1.96 -31.35 -8.70
N CYS A 220 -3.01 -30.54 -8.54
CA CYS A 220 -4.37 -31.00 -8.31
C CYS A 220 -4.85 -31.92 -9.45
N ALA A 221 -4.66 -31.49 -10.70
CA ALA A 221 -5.02 -32.28 -11.88
C ALA A 221 -4.25 -33.62 -11.94
N GLY A 222 -2.96 -33.61 -11.62
CA GLY A 222 -2.15 -34.83 -11.51
C GLY A 222 -2.69 -35.78 -10.43
N GLN A 223 -3.06 -35.26 -9.26
CA GLN A 223 -3.69 -36.07 -8.21
C GLN A 223 -5.04 -36.64 -8.67
N MET A 224 -5.90 -35.88 -9.37
CA MET A 224 -7.15 -36.42 -9.91
C MET A 224 -6.92 -37.56 -10.92
N GLN A 225 -5.90 -37.44 -11.77
CA GLN A 225 -5.63 -38.40 -12.82
C GLN A 225 -4.95 -39.67 -12.29
N PHE A 226 -4.07 -39.54 -11.31
CA PHE A 226 -3.18 -40.63 -10.88
C PHE A 226 -3.46 -41.15 -9.46
N ALA A 227 -4.22 -40.44 -8.63
CA ALA A 227 -4.63 -40.97 -7.33
C ALA A 227 -5.66 -42.08 -7.54
N ARG A 228 -5.36 -43.27 -7.01
CA ARG A 228 -6.36 -44.34 -6.92
C ARG A 228 -7.47 -43.84 -5.99
N LYS A 229 -8.70 -43.70 -6.49
CA LYS A 229 -9.89 -43.57 -5.64
C LYS A 229 -9.88 -44.78 -4.70
N SER A 230 -9.40 -44.61 -3.47
CA SER A 230 -9.51 -45.65 -2.46
C SER A 230 -11.01 -45.81 -2.20
N ALA A 231 -11.56 -46.95 -2.61
CA ALA A 231 -12.94 -47.29 -2.35
C ALA A 231 -13.17 -47.21 -0.82
N LYS A 232 -14.00 -46.26 -0.39
CA LYS A 232 -14.65 -46.32 0.92
C LYS A 232 -15.83 -47.26 0.83
#